data_AF-A0A7C0ZQ29-F1
#
_entry.id   AF-A0A7C0ZQ29-F1
#
_cell.length_a   1.000
_cell.length_b   1.000
_cell.length_c   1.000
_cell.angle_alpha   90.00
_cell.angle_beta   90.00
_cell.angle_gamma   90.00
#
_symmetry.space_group_name_H-M   'P 1'
#
loop_
_entity.id
_entity.type
_entity.pdbx_description
1 polymer ?
#
loop_
_entity_poly.entity_id
_entity_poly.type
_entity_poly.pdbx_seq_one_letter_code
_entity_poly.pdbx_strand_id
1 'polypeptide(L)'
;EAKLGEYLVIARRNGDAWYIGGITNGESRSFNIDLSFLKSGPYRATVMTDGINADRFAEDYKKTTQTVTNSSILKIQMAPEGGFAAMINPR
;
A
#
# COMPACT_ATOMS: atom_id res chain seq x y z
N GLU A 1 7.63 7.83 0.98
CA GLU A 1 7.72 9.04 1.83
C GLU A 1 7.84 8.63 3.29
N ALA A 2 8.40 9.48 4.15
CA ALA A 2 8.60 9.15 5.56
C ALA A 2 8.65 10.40 6.44
N LYS A 3 8.17 10.28 7.67
CA LYS A 3 8.36 11.26 8.73
C LYS A 3 8.73 10.52 10.02
N LEU A 4 9.88 10.88 10.58
CA LEU A 4 10.46 10.19 11.74
C LEU A 4 9.47 10.19 12.91
N GLY A 5 9.22 9.01 13.50
CA GLY A 5 8.27 8.83 14.60
C GLY A 5 6.80 8.82 14.20
N GLU A 6 6.48 9.03 12.92
CA GLU A 6 5.09 9.14 12.45
C GLU A 6 4.71 8.05 11.45
N TYR A 7 5.42 7.96 10.32
CA TYR A 7 5.09 6.97 9.30
C TYR A 7 6.26 6.69 8.35
N LEU A 8 6.18 5.55 7.69
CA LEU A 8 7.05 5.15 6.58
C LEU A 8 6.19 4.54 5.48
N VAL A 9 6.42 4.96 4.23
CA VAL A 9 5.94 4.29 3.02
C VAL A 9 7.13 4.08 2.09
N ILE A 10 7.38 2.82 1.74
CA ILE A 10 8.52 2.41 0.91
C ILE A 10 8.06 1.49 -0.23
N ALA A 11 8.67 1.67 -1.40
CA ALA A 11 8.56 0.77 -2.53
C ALA A 11 9.92 0.12 -2.82
N ARG A 12 9.94 -1.19 -3.03
CA ARG A 12 11.13 -1.96 -3.42
C ARG A 12 10.81 -2.84 -4.61
N ARG A 13 11.78 -3.04 -5.49
CA ARG A 13 11.64 -3.87 -6.69
C ARG A 13 12.47 -5.15 -6.54
N ASN A 14 11.91 -6.28 -6.97
CA ASN A 14 12.64 -7.54 -7.18
C ASN A 14 12.22 -8.14 -8.52
N GLY A 15 13.16 -8.29 -9.45
CA GLY A 15 12.84 -8.60 -10.85
C GLY A 15 11.90 -7.55 -11.44
N ASP A 16 10.74 -7.97 -11.94
CA ASP A 16 9.70 -7.06 -12.44
C ASP A 16 8.55 -6.82 -11.44
N ALA A 17 8.61 -7.46 -10.27
CA ALA A 17 7.65 -7.24 -9.21
C ALA A 17 8.06 -6.06 -8.33
N TRP A 18 7.06 -5.28 -7.92
CA TRP A 18 7.19 -4.23 -6.93
C TRP A 18 6.46 -4.63 -5.65
N TYR A 19 7.09 -4.31 -4.51
CA TYR A 19 6.55 -4.48 -3.18
C TYR A 19 6.48 -3.12 -2.52
N ILE A 20 5.31 -2.73 -2.07
CA ILE A 20 5.07 -1.47 -1.42
C ILE A 20 4.55 -1.77 -0.02
N GLY A 21 5.14 -1.16 0.99
CA GLY A 21 4.69 -1.33 2.37
C GLY A 21 4.68 0.00 3.08
N GLY A 22 3.79 0.11 4.05
CA GLY A 22 3.79 1.24 4.95
C GLY A 22 3.24 0.89 6.32
N ILE A 23 3.68 1.68 7.30
CA ILE A 23 3.29 1.60 8.69
C ILE A 23 3.06 3.02 9.21
N THR A 24 2.15 3.17 10.17
CA THR A 24 1.86 4.44 10.85
C THR A 24 1.99 4.29 12.37
N ASN A 25 2.11 5.42 13.07
CA ASN A 25 2.01 5.50 14.52
C ASN A 25 0.54 5.50 14.97
N GLY A 26 0.24 5.92 16.19
CA GLY A 26 -1.13 5.99 16.75
C GLY A 26 -2.10 6.95 16.06
N GLU A 27 -1.74 7.54 14.91
CA GLU A 27 -2.63 8.36 14.09
C GLU A 27 -3.04 7.62 12.82
N SER A 28 -4.32 7.74 12.45
CA SER A 28 -4.82 7.26 11.16
C SER A 28 -4.29 8.14 10.02
N ARG A 29 -3.97 7.53 8.88
CA ARG A 29 -3.39 8.25 7.73
C ARG A 29 -3.94 7.73 6.40
N SER A 30 -3.96 8.62 5.42
CA SER A 30 -4.35 8.31 4.05
C SER A 30 -3.21 8.67 3.10
N PHE A 31 -2.89 7.78 2.18
CA PHE A 31 -1.81 7.93 1.21
C PHE A 31 -2.31 7.74 -0.21
N ASN A 32 -1.86 8.62 -1.10
CA ASN A 32 -2.04 8.51 -2.55
C ASN A 32 -0.70 8.15 -3.17
N ILE A 33 -0.47 6.87 -3.41
CA ILE A 33 0.81 6.37 -3.91
C ILE A 33 0.79 6.44 -5.44
N ASP A 34 1.57 7.35 -6.00
CA ASP A 34 1.77 7.44 -7.45
C ASP A 34 2.57 6.24 -7.96
N LEU A 35 2.00 5.49 -8.91
CA LEU A 35 2.62 4.33 -9.53
C LEU A 35 3.42 4.67 -10.80
N SER A 36 3.75 5.94 -11.02
CA SER A 36 4.57 6.43 -12.15
C SER A 36 5.96 5.80 -12.27
N PHE A 37 6.46 5.17 -11.21
CA PHE A 37 7.70 4.38 -11.24
C PHE A 37 7.57 3.03 -11.97
N LEU A 38 6.35 2.57 -12.24
CA LEU A 38 6.12 1.36 -13.05
C LEU A 38 6.48 1.65 -14.52
N LYS A 39 6.97 0.63 -15.23
CA LYS A 39 7.07 0.70 -16.69
C LYS A 39 5.67 0.68 -17.30
N SER A 40 5.53 1.15 -18.55
CA SER A 40 4.27 1.06 -19.29
C SER A 40 3.75 -0.38 -19.37
N GLY A 41 2.45 -0.56 -19.22
CA GLY A 41 1.78 -1.85 -19.30
C GLY A 41 0.79 -2.10 -18.15
N PRO A 42 -0.04 -3.15 -18.28
CA PRO A 42 -0.95 -3.55 -17.22
C PRO A 42 -0.22 -4.38 -16.16
N TYR A 43 -0.53 -4.10 -14.89
CA TYR A 43 -0.06 -4.86 -13.74
C TYR A 43 -1.24 -5.37 -12.95
N ARG A 44 -1.01 -6.43 -12.18
CA ARG A 44 -1.91 -6.89 -11.12
C ARG A 44 -1.35 -6.40 -9.80
N ALA A 45 -2.10 -5.55 -9.10
CA ALA A 45 -1.81 -5.16 -7.74
C ALA A 45 -2.66 -5.99 -6.78
N THR A 46 -2.02 -6.74 -5.88
CA THR A 46 -2.66 -7.37 -4.72
C THR A 46 -2.30 -6.55 -3.49
N VAL A 47 -3.31 -6.09 -2.76
CA VAL A 47 -3.15 -5.12 -1.68
C VAL A 47 -3.82 -5.66 -0.43
N MET A 48 -3.09 -5.65 0.68
CA MET A 48 -3.56 -5.96 2.02
C MET A 48 -3.52 -4.66 2.82
N THR A 49 -4.67 -4.21 3.30
CA THR A 49 -4.83 -3.01 4.14
C THR A 49 -5.56 -3.38 5.42
N ASP A 50 -5.44 -2.52 6.42
CA ASP A 50 -6.32 -2.52 7.58
C ASP A 50 -7.80 -2.58 7.16
N GLY A 51 -8.58 -3.34 7.93
CA GLY A 51 -10.02 -3.42 7.83
C GLY A 51 -10.70 -2.21 8.48
N ILE A 52 -12.02 -2.11 8.34
CA ILE A 52 -12.77 -0.94 8.83
C ILE A 52 -12.79 -0.84 10.36
N ASN A 53 -12.58 -1.96 11.08
CA ASN A 53 -12.55 -2.02 12.54
C ASN A 53 -11.14 -2.32 13.08
N ALA A 54 -10.09 -2.11 12.28
CA ALA A 54 -8.72 -2.43 12.67
C ALA A 54 -8.20 -1.61 13.86
N ASP A 55 -8.85 -0.48 14.17
CA ASP A 55 -8.62 0.32 15.38
C ASP A 55 -9.00 -0.43 16.68
N ARG A 56 -9.83 -1.46 16.58
CA ARG A 56 -10.33 -2.27 17.70
C ARG A 56 -9.92 -3.73 17.62
N PHE A 57 -9.82 -4.26 16.41
CA PHE A 57 -9.52 -5.67 16.14
C PHE A 57 -8.34 -5.76 15.17
N ALA A 58 -7.14 -6.00 15.71
CA ALA A 58 -5.90 -6.03 14.91
C ALA A 58 -5.89 -7.09 13.79
N GLU A 59 -6.77 -8.09 13.85
CA GLU A 59 -6.92 -9.13 12.82
C GLU A 59 -7.86 -8.71 11.67
N ASP A 60 -8.57 -7.59 11.78
CA ASP A 60 -9.44 -7.10 10.71
C ASP A 60 -8.59 -6.49 9.59
N TYR A 61 -8.48 -7.21 8.47
CA TYR A 61 -7.78 -6.76 7.27
C TYR A 61 -8.59 -7.04 6.01
N LYS A 62 -8.33 -6.25 4.97
CA LYS A 62 -8.91 -6.42 3.65
C LYS A 62 -7.83 -6.78 2.64
N LYS A 63 -8.06 -7.83 1.87
CA LYS A 63 -7.26 -8.17 0.69
C LYS A 63 -8.03 -7.85 -0.59
N THR A 64 -7.45 -7.00 -1.45
CA THR A 64 -8.02 -6.68 -2.76
C THR A 64 -7.05 -7.05 -3.88
N THR A 65 -7.58 -7.19 -5.09
CA THR A 65 -6.77 -7.32 -6.30
C THR A 65 -7.37 -6.44 -7.38
N GLN A 66 -6.53 -5.63 -8.03
CA GLN A 66 -6.95 -4.68 -9.06
C GLN A 66 -5.93 -4.61 -10.20
N THR A 67 -6.40 -4.25 -11.39
CA THR A 67 -5.52 -3.88 -12.50
C THR A 67 -5.02 -2.45 -12.28
N VAL A 68 -3.73 -2.21 -12.42
CA VAL A 68 -3.13 -0.87 -12.38
C VAL A 68 -2.16 -0.68 -13.54
N THR A 69 -1.80 0.57 -13.78
CA THR A 69 -0.82 1.02 -14.78
C THR A 69 0.13 2.02 -14.14
N ASN A 70 1.13 2.48 -14.89
CA ASN A 70 2.01 3.57 -14.48
C ASN A 70 1.32 4.94 -14.35
N SER A 71 0.04 5.08 -14.75
CA SER A 71 -0.75 6.29 -14.53
C SER A 71 -1.72 6.15 -13.35
N SER A 72 -1.71 5.03 -12.65
CA SER A 72 -2.63 4.74 -11.54
C SER A 72 -2.13 5.36 -10.24
N ILE A 73 -3.07 5.77 -9.40
CA ILE A 73 -2.81 6.17 -8.01
C ILE A 73 -3.40 5.09 -7.10
N LEU A 74 -2.55 4.47 -6.28
CA LEU A 74 -2.99 3.51 -5.27
C LEU A 74 -3.35 4.26 -3.98
N LYS A 75 -4.64 4.29 -3.66
CA LYS A 75 -5.16 4.93 -2.44
C LYS A 75 -5.12 3.94 -1.28
N ILE A 76 -4.47 4.33 -0.19
CA ILE A 76 -4.32 3.52 1.02
C ILE A 76 -4.86 4.30 2.21
N GLN A 77 -5.63 3.63 3.06
CA GLN A 77 -5.96 4.10 4.40
C GLN A 77 -5.31 3.16 5.41
N MET A 78 -4.67 3.72 6.43
CA MET A 78 -4.10 3.00 7.55
C MET A 78 -4.84 3.41 8.83
N ALA A 79 -5.22 2.43 9.62
CA ALA A 79 -5.72 2.61 10.97
C ALA A 79 -4.56 3.04 11.90
N PRO A 80 -4.85 3.60 13.10
CA PRO A 80 -3.83 3.81 14.12
C PRO A 80 -3.01 2.54 14.39
N GLU A 81 -1.68 2.67 14.48
CA GLU A 81 -0.71 1.58 14.66
C GLU A 81 -0.75 0.49 13.57
N GLY A 82 -1.49 0.75 12.49
CA GLY A 82 -1.73 -0.17 11.40
C GLY A 82 -0.74 0.00 10.24
N GLY A 83 -1.15 -0.52 9.09
CA GLY A 83 -0.26 -0.63 7.95
C GLY A 83 -0.92 -1.11 6.68
N PHE A 84 -0.08 -1.30 5.67
CA PHE A 84 -0.47 -2.01 4.46
C PHE A 84 0.73 -2.69 3.80
N ALA A 85 0.43 -3.70 3.00
CA ALA A 85 1.38 -4.32 2.09
C ALA A 85 0.73 -4.52 0.72
N ALA A 86 1.45 -4.17 -0.34
CA ALA A 86 1.01 -4.35 -1.70
C ALA A 86 2.11 -5.03 -2.52
N MET A 87 1.71 -5.99 -3.36
CA MET A 87 2.54 -6.58 -4.39
C MET A 87 1.96 -6.21 -5.75
N ILE A 88 2.78 -5.64 -6.62
CA ILE A 88 2.43 -5.26 -7.98
C ILE A 88 3.29 -6.09 -8.93
N ASN A 89 2.67 -6.99 -9.68
CA ASN A 89 3.35 -7.83 -10.64
C ASN A 89 2.87 -7.53 -12.07
N PRO A 90 3.74 -7.60 -13.09
CA PRO A 90 3.32 -7.54 -14.48
C PRO A 90 2.24 -8.59 -14.74
N ARG A 91 1.29 -8.27 -15.61
CA ARG A 91 0.36 -9.27 -16.15
C ARG A 91 0.97 -10.04 -17.29
#